data_AF-A0A2P7Z670-F1
#
_entry.id   AF-A0A2P7Z670-F1
#
_cell.length_a   1.000
_cell.length_b   1.000
_cell.length_c   1.000
_cell.angle_alpha   90.00
_cell.angle_beta   90.00
_cell.angle_gamma   90.00
#
_symmetry.space_group_name_H-M   'P 1'
#
loop_
_entity.id
_entity.type
_entity.pdbx_description
1 polymer ?
#
loop_
_entity_poly.entity_id
_entity_poly.type
_entity_poly.pdbx_seq_one_letter_code
_entity_poly.pdbx_strand_id
1 'polypeptide(L)'
;MAEAKSSLARILGRSDRVGQEGDDSDDEPSNFVKIRQRRVPSLVTTFTFDQRPSEPLSANDKSPNHLQPWHSERRDSKAGGMKRRATIASPLLASFDASVKAPIPVRRPRFKKKDWVLGLTAFQAAFRKRFYATYTYLALILIILVPIRSTISHYALSDHEPFVWAITYLLAGLPSTLTYIRSTAPTIILNDVIATLMSIPSIPSLRLILSPSNARLTLILYYILVLVVGLTAVLILSPTIEVDTRRKIFHAIMVFMFLPTLYIDPCFCALALSLVLTLFLILEIIRAGQVPPLGTAIGRFVAPYVDGRDLRGPMVVSHVFLLIGCAIPFWLSMGAFDRAGEGWESGWELAGDKRETAMVSGVVCVGMGDAAASLIGRRFGRRKWPWIGGKSLEGSAAFAGAVAVGLSLGKLWLRLGGWEDVNAGQGGVIEWATFVGKAWAAGCGASFMEAVLTGANDNVVVPVALWLLCRGLRI
;
A
#
# COMPACT_ATOMS: atom_id res chain seq x y z
N MET A 1 -39.30 38.93 2.40
CA MET A 1 -39.66 37.52 2.13
C MET A 1 -39.37 37.05 0.70
N ALA A 2 -39.27 37.91 -0.32
CA ALA A 2 -38.93 37.49 -1.69
C ALA A 2 -37.44 37.13 -1.89
N GLU A 3 -36.54 37.76 -1.14
CA GLU A 3 -35.08 37.55 -1.26
C GLU A 3 -34.58 36.25 -0.60
N ALA A 4 -35.33 35.74 0.38
CA ALA A 4 -35.06 34.45 1.02
C ALA A 4 -35.41 33.27 0.09
N LYS A 5 -36.37 33.43 -0.81
CA LYS A 5 -36.77 32.38 -1.76
C LYS A 5 -35.80 32.26 -2.95
N SER A 6 -35.20 33.36 -3.41
CA SER A 6 -34.23 33.33 -4.53
C SER A 6 -32.88 32.68 -4.12
N SER A 7 -32.54 32.76 -2.84
CA SER A 7 -31.31 32.17 -2.28
C SER A 7 -31.40 30.65 -2.14
N LEU A 8 -32.59 30.10 -1.95
CA LEU A 8 -32.84 28.66 -1.78
C LEU A 8 -32.91 27.90 -3.12
N ALA A 9 -33.37 28.56 -4.19
CA ALA A 9 -33.43 27.97 -5.53
C ALA A 9 -32.04 27.76 -6.18
N ARG A 10 -31.05 28.60 -5.85
CA ARG A 10 -29.65 28.41 -6.32
C ARG A 10 -28.91 27.27 -5.63
N ILE A 11 -29.36 26.85 -4.45
CA ILE A 11 -28.74 25.76 -3.67
C ILE A 11 -29.16 24.38 -4.19
N LEU A 12 -30.29 24.28 -4.91
CA LEU A 12 -30.90 23.00 -5.34
C LEU A 12 -30.69 22.64 -6.82
N GLY A 13 -29.78 23.30 -7.54
CA GLY A 13 -29.21 22.77 -8.78
C GLY A 13 -30.19 22.42 -9.91
N ARG A 14 -31.16 23.28 -10.22
CA ARG A 14 -32.01 23.12 -11.41
C ARG A 14 -31.55 24.09 -12.51
N SER A 15 -30.88 23.55 -13.53
CA SER A 15 -30.53 24.27 -14.76
C SER A 15 -31.66 24.08 -15.75
N ASP A 16 -32.31 25.16 -16.16
CA ASP A 16 -33.19 25.15 -17.32
C ASP A 16 -32.32 24.98 -18.59
N ARG A 17 -32.64 23.93 -19.35
CA ARG A 17 -32.13 23.70 -20.70
C ARG A 17 -33.06 24.43 -21.66
N VAL A 18 -32.51 25.31 -22.50
CA VAL A 18 -33.12 25.69 -23.78
C VAL A 18 -32.07 25.41 -24.85
N GLY A 19 -32.47 24.61 -25.83
CA GLY A 19 -31.61 24.00 -26.83
C GLY A 19 -31.18 24.93 -27.95
N GLN A 20 -30.14 24.48 -28.65
CA GLN A 20 -29.88 24.82 -30.03
C GLN A 20 -29.29 23.57 -30.69
N GLU A 21 -30.04 23.00 -31.61
CA GLU A 21 -29.64 21.91 -32.51
C GLU A 21 -28.69 22.42 -33.60
N GLY A 22 -27.82 21.55 -34.12
CA GLY A 22 -27.08 21.80 -35.35
C GLY A 22 -25.83 20.94 -35.57
N ASP A 23 -26.05 19.84 -36.30
CA ASP A 23 -25.17 19.06 -37.18
C ASP A 23 -24.01 18.18 -36.67
N ASP A 24 -24.16 16.89 -37.02
CA ASP A 24 -23.18 15.81 -37.09
C ASP A 24 -22.15 16.05 -38.22
N SER A 25 -20.90 15.70 -37.94
CA SER A 25 -20.04 15.00 -38.91
C SER A 25 -18.88 14.33 -38.18
N ASP A 26 -18.82 13.00 -38.37
CA ASP A 26 -17.70 12.14 -38.05
C ASP A 26 -16.44 12.59 -38.81
N ASP A 27 -15.27 12.61 -38.14
CA ASP A 27 -13.98 12.43 -38.81
C ASP A 27 -12.87 12.01 -37.80
N GLU A 28 -12.04 11.08 -38.27
CA GLU A 28 -11.01 10.27 -37.64
C GLU A 28 -9.88 10.97 -36.84
N PRO A 29 -9.13 10.23 -35.99
CA PRO A 29 -8.04 10.78 -35.19
C PRO A 29 -6.75 11.00 -36.00
N SER A 30 -6.40 12.26 -36.27
CA SER A 30 -5.08 12.60 -36.83
C SER A 30 -3.98 12.58 -35.75
N ASN A 31 -3.02 11.68 -35.94
CA ASN A 31 -1.77 11.59 -35.20
C ASN A 31 -0.94 12.87 -35.36
N PHE A 32 -0.79 13.65 -34.29
CA PHE A 32 0.26 14.68 -34.20
C PHE A 32 1.15 14.47 -32.97
N VAL A 33 2.39 14.11 -33.27
CA VAL A 33 3.53 14.04 -32.34
C VAL A 33 3.78 15.42 -31.74
N LYS A 34 3.56 15.58 -30.43
CA LYS A 34 3.91 16.81 -29.71
C LYS A 34 5.42 16.94 -29.57
N ILE A 35 5.97 18.02 -30.12
CA ILE A 35 7.34 18.47 -29.89
C ILE A 35 7.51 18.85 -28.41
N ARG A 36 8.60 18.33 -27.82
CA ARG A 36 9.03 18.47 -26.42
C ARG A 36 9.22 19.95 -26.04
N GLN A 37 8.29 20.52 -25.28
CA GLN A 37 8.45 21.86 -24.69
C GLN A 37 9.53 21.83 -23.60
N ARG A 38 10.51 22.75 -23.71
CA ARG A 38 11.55 23.02 -22.70
C ARG A 38 10.90 23.48 -21.39
N ARG A 39 11.30 22.86 -20.27
CA ARG A 39 10.88 23.20 -18.91
C ARG A 39 11.34 24.61 -18.53
N VAL A 40 10.41 25.42 -18.02
CA VAL A 40 10.71 26.62 -17.24
C VAL A 40 10.83 26.17 -15.77
N PRO A 41 11.82 26.63 -14.99
CA PRO A 41 11.95 26.22 -13.60
C PRO A 41 10.78 26.76 -12.76
N SER A 42 10.14 25.85 -12.02
CA SER A 42 9.10 26.17 -11.05
C SER A 42 9.70 26.80 -9.80
N LEU A 43 9.16 27.95 -9.39
CA LEU A 43 9.47 28.62 -8.12
C LEU A 43 9.09 27.70 -6.95
N VAL A 44 10.10 27.08 -6.33
CA VAL A 44 9.95 26.36 -5.05
C VAL A 44 9.95 27.41 -3.94
N THR A 45 8.83 27.55 -3.27
CA THR A 45 8.71 28.35 -2.04
C THR A 45 9.17 27.49 -0.87
N THR A 46 10.47 27.50 -0.58
CA THR A 46 11.02 26.89 0.63
C THR A 46 10.91 27.91 1.76
N PHE A 47 10.01 27.68 2.71
CA PHE A 47 10.07 28.35 4.01
C PHE A 47 11.19 27.70 4.82
N THR A 48 12.36 28.33 4.87
CA THR A 48 13.46 27.95 5.77
C THR A 48 13.29 28.66 7.10
N PHE A 49 13.28 27.87 8.18
CA PHE A 49 13.26 28.29 9.56
C PHE A 49 14.71 28.56 9.98
N ASP A 50 15.04 29.80 10.33
CA ASP A 50 16.38 30.21 10.76
C ASP A 50 16.60 29.82 12.23
N GLN A 51 17.43 28.81 12.46
CA GLN A 51 18.06 28.55 13.76
C GLN A 51 19.57 28.72 13.59
N ARG A 52 20.11 29.82 14.13
CA ARG A 52 21.56 30.02 14.28
C ARG A 52 22.12 29.05 15.32
N PRO A 53 23.33 28.52 15.07
CA PRO A 53 24.37 28.70 16.07
C PRO A 53 25.77 29.03 15.50
N SER A 54 26.44 29.94 16.22
CA SER A 54 27.89 30.16 16.43
C SER A 54 28.91 29.86 15.32
N GLU A 55 29.55 30.93 14.82
CA GLU A 55 30.87 30.92 14.17
C GLU A 55 31.99 30.53 15.15
N PRO A 56 33.15 30.08 14.61
CA PRO A 56 34.40 30.69 15.06
C PRO A 56 35.24 31.25 13.91
N LEU A 57 35.95 32.33 14.25
CA LEU A 57 36.93 33.07 13.47
C LEU A 57 38.15 32.23 13.08
N SER A 58 38.68 32.49 11.88
CA SER A 58 40.12 32.72 11.70
C SER A 58 40.38 33.57 10.46
N ALA A 59 41.19 34.60 10.67
CA ALA A 59 41.57 35.68 9.76
C ALA A 59 42.44 35.21 8.58
N ASN A 60 42.38 35.93 7.45
CA ASN A 60 43.47 36.88 7.17
C ASN A 60 43.05 37.94 6.13
N ASP A 61 43.42 39.17 6.44
CA ASP A 61 43.11 40.42 5.77
C ASP A 61 43.70 40.56 4.36
N LYS A 62 43.00 41.31 3.50
CA LYS A 62 43.51 42.61 3.02
C LYS A 62 42.39 43.46 2.44
N SER A 63 42.36 44.70 2.94
CA SER A 63 41.36 45.74 2.71
C SER A 63 41.71 46.61 1.48
N PRO A 64 40.80 47.52 1.08
CA PRO A 64 40.57 47.95 -0.31
C PRO A 64 41.28 49.27 -0.63
N ASN A 65 41.45 49.58 -1.92
CA ASN A 65 41.82 50.94 -2.30
C ASN A 65 41.17 51.40 -3.63
N HIS A 66 40.39 52.47 -3.44
CA HIS A 66 40.08 53.59 -4.35
C HIS A 66 38.98 53.48 -5.40
N LEU A 67 37.89 54.18 -5.05
CA LEU A 67 36.91 54.83 -5.91
C LEU A 67 37.50 56.08 -6.61
N GLN A 68 36.97 56.34 -7.82
CA GLN A 68 36.86 57.61 -8.60
C GLN A 68 37.95 57.94 -9.65
N PRO A 69 37.72 58.90 -10.58
CA PRO A 69 36.91 58.76 -11.79
C PRO A 69 37.61 59.28 -13.08
N TRP A 70 37.05 58.90 -14.25
CA TRP A 70 37.21 59.45 -15.62
C TRP A 70 38.45 60.29 -16.02
N HIS A 71 39.18 59.85 -17.04
CA HIS A 71 39.61 60.72 -18.15
C HIS A 71 39.87 59.92 -19.45
N SER A 72 39.54 60.59 -20.55
CA SER A 72 39.60 60.16 -21.94
C SER A 72 41.03 60.11 -22.49
N GLU A 73 41.43 58.98 -23.08
CA GLU A 73 42.47 58.98 -24.13
C GLU A 73 42.09 58.06 -25.28
N ARG A 74 42.22 58.63 -26.48
CA ARG A 74 41.94 58.07 -27.78
C ARG A 74 43.20 57.33 -28.24
N ARG A 75 43.13 56.02 -28.49
CA ARG A 75 44.10 55.32 -29.34
C ARG A 75 43.38 54.50 -30.39
N ASP A 76 43.62 54.90 -31.63
CA ASP A 76 43.30 54.14 -32.83
C ASP A 76 44.14 52.87 -32.87
N SER A 77 43.49 51.70 -32.96
CA SER A 77 44.07 50.54 -33.64
C SER A 77 42.98 49.55 -34.03
N LYS A 78 43.06 49.19 -35.32
CA LYS A 78 42.19 48.37 -36.16
C LYS A 78 41.91 46.95 -35.64
N ALA A 79 40.94 46.32 -36.32
CA ALA A 79 40.46 44.93 -36.25
C ALA A 79 39.49 44.66 -35.10
N GLY A 80 38.28 44.13 -35.28
CA GLY A 80 37.58 43.59 -36.44
C GLY A 80 36.42 42.73 -35.89
N GLY A 81 35.24 42.86 -36.48
CA GLY A 81 34.15 41.89 -36.29
C GLY A 81 33.01 42.28 -35.35
N MET A 82 31.83 42.43 -35.96
CA MET A 82 30.49 42.27 -35.37
C MET A 82 29.84 43.47 -34.66
N LYS A 83 29.44 44.47 -35.47
CA LYS A 83 28.47 45.50 -35.06
C LYS A 83 27.10 44.88 -34.81
N ARG A 84 26.64 44.92 -33.56
CA ARG A 84 25.21 44.92 -33.22
C ARG A 84 24.57 46.16 -33.88
N ARG A 85 23.75 45.97 -34.91
CA ARG A 85 22.92 47.05 -35.46
C ARG A 85 21.58 47.06 -34.74
N ALA A 86 21.43 48.03 -33.84
CA ALA A 86 20.12 48.60 -33.54
C ALA A 86 19.69 49.41 -34.76
N THR A 87 18.65 48.97 -35.46
CA THR A 87 18.00 49.77 -36.50
C THR A 87 16.73 50.38 -35.95
N ILE A 88 16.83 51.68 -35.70
CA ILE A 88 15.71 52.62 -35.69
C ILE A 88 14.97 52.47 -37.03
N ALA A 89 13.65 52.39 -37.00
CA ALA A 89 12.81 52.31 -38.19
C ALA A 89 12.94 53.59 -39.03
N SER A 90 13.37 53.46 -40.27
CA SER A 90 13.27 54.52 -41.29
C SER A 90 11.89 54.42 -41.97
N PRO A 91 11.12 55.51 -42.11
CA PRO A 91 9.74 55.45 -42.59
C PRO A 91 9.60 55.60 -44.12
N LEU A 92 10.59 55.20 -44.92
CA LEU A 92 10.59 55.47 -46.37
C LEU A 92 11.00 54.29 -47.25
N LEU A 93 10.46 53.09 -47.00
CA LEU A 93 10.43 52.03 -48.01
C LEU A 93 9.44 50.93 -47.59
N ALA A 94 8.16 51.15 -47.90
CA ALA A 94 7.16 50.09 -47.95
C ALA A 94 6.60 50.07 -49.38
N SER A 95 7.34 49.46 -50.29
CA SER A 95 6.75 48.95 -51.52
C SER A 95 5.73 47.89 -51.13
N PHE A 96 4.46 48.13 -51.43
CA PHE A 96 3.36 47.19 -51.22
C PHE A 96 3.60 45.93 -52.06
N ASP A 97 4.02 44.85 -51.41
CA ASP A 97 3.97 43.51 -51.99
C ASP A 97 2.56 42.95 -51.80
N ALA A 98 1.83 42.74 -52.90
CA ALA A 98 0.43 42.34 -52.91
C ALA A 98 0.23 40.83 -52.65
N SER A 99 1.06 40.22 -51.81
CA SER A 99 0.97 38.79 -51.44
C SER A 99 0.99 38.51 -49.92
N VAL A 100 0.78 39.54 -49.09
CA VAL A 100 0.72 39.38 -47.63
C VAL A 100 -0.50 38.52 -47.24
N LYS A 101 -0.24 37.24 -46.97
CA LYS A 101 -1.17 36.34 -46.28
C LYS A 101 -1.70 37.04 -45.03
N ALA A 102 -3.03 37.05 -44.89
CA ALA A 102 -3.73 37.65 -43.75
C ALA A 102 -3.07 37.27 -42.42
N PRO A 103 -2.98 38.19 -41.44
CA PRO A 103 -2.39 37.89 -40.15
C PRO A 103 -3.12 36.71 -39.52
N ILE A 104 -2.35 35.69 -39.13
CA ILE A 104 -2.86 34.52 -38.39
C ILE A 104 -3.65 35.06 -37.19
N PRO A 105 -4.94 34.71 -37.02
CA PRO A 105 -5.69 35.17 -35.88
C PRO A 105 -5.04 34.61 -34.61
N VAL A 106 -4.36 35.49 -33.87
CA VAL A 106 -3.86 35.16 -32.54
C VAL A 106 -5.09 34.85 -31.70
N ARG A 107 -5.35 33.56 -31.48
CA ARG A 107 -6.40 33.12 -30.56
C ARG A 107 -6.21 33.85 -29.25
N ARG A 108 -7.17 34.71 -28.88
CA ARG A 108 -7.18 35.36 -27.57
C ARG A 108 -6.93 34.28 -26.51
N PRO A 109 -6.02 34.50 -25.54
CA PRO A 109 -5.83 33.53 -24.48
C PRO A 109 -7.20 33.31 -23.82
N ARG A 110 -7.70 32.07 -23.88
CA ARG A 110 -8.92 31.69 -23.19
C ARG A 110 -8.70 32.08 -21.73
N PHE A 111 -9.52 33.00 -21.21
CA PHE A 111 -9.54 33.30 -19.78
C PHE A 111 -9.73 31.98 -19.06
N LYS A 112 -8.67 31.46 -18.43
CA LYS A 112 -8.81 30.35 -17.49
C LYS A 112 -9.77 30.86 -16.44
N LYS A 113 -10.96 30.26 -16.33
CA LYS A 113 -11.90 30.55 -15.24
C LYS A 113 -11.07 30.52 -13.97
N LYS A 114 -11.00 31.65 -13.24
CA LYS A 114 -10.33 31.66 -11.92
C LYS A 114 -10.97 30.54 -11.12
N ASP A 115 -10.16 29.64 -10.59
CA ASP A 115 -10.66 28.57 -9.74
C ASP A 115 -11.47 29.22 -8.62
N TRP A 116 -12.76 28.86 -8.52
CA TRP A 116 -13.72 29.47 -7.60
C TRP A 116 -13.22 29.44 -6.15
N VAL A 117 -12.32 28.49 -5.85
CA VAL A 117 -11.63 28.29 -4.58
C VAL A 117 -10.80 29.53 -4.18
N LEU A 118 -10.23 30.25 -5.15
CA LEU A 118 -9.41 31.46 -4.92
C LEU A 118 -10.25 32.68 -4.52
N GLY A 119 -11.58 32.61 -4.62
CA GLY A 119 -12.50 33.67 -4.20
C GLY A 119 -13.07 33.49 -2.79
N LEU A 120 -12.71 32.42 -2.08
CA LEU A 120 -13.24 32.13 -0.74
C LEU A 120 -12.52 32.95 0.33
N THR A 121 -13.29 33.45 1.32
CA THR A 121 -12.69 33.97 2.55
C THR A 121 -12.10 32.81 3.37
N ALA A 122 -11.10 33.09 4.21
CA ALA A 122 -10.47 32.08 5.07
C ALA A 122 -11.49 31.35 5.96
N PHE A 123 -12.50 32.08 6.45
CA PHE A 123 -13.61 31.51 7.23
C PHE A 123 -14.48 30.57 6.39
N GLN A 124 -14.88 30.97 5.17
CA GLN A 124 -15.68 30.14 4.28
C GLN A 124 -14.93 28.87 3.87
N ALA A 125 -13.63 28.96 3.61
CA ALA A 125 -12.79 27.80 3.31
C ALA A 125 -12.71 26.84 4.50
N ALA A 126 -12.45 27.35 5.71
CA ALA A 126 -12.39 26.54 6.93
C ALA A 126 -13.73 25.86 7.25
N PHE A 127 -14.85 26.59 7.11
CA PHE A 127 -16.19 26.06 7.34
C PHE A 127 -16.50 24.92 6.35
N ARG A 128 -16.29 25.13 5.05
CA ARG A 128 -16.50 24.10 4.02
C ARG A 128 -15.64 22.86 4.26
N LYS A 129 -14.38 23.06 4.66
CA LYS A 129 -13.46 21.97 4.98
C LYS A 129 -13.92 21.14 6.18
N ARG A 130 -14.41 21.80 7.23
CA ARG A 130 -14.98 21.12 8.42
C ARG A 130 -16.30 20.42 8.08
N PHE A 131 -17.17 21.06 7.32
CA PHE A 131 -18.44 20.46 6.90
C PHE A 131 -18.20 19.20 6.05
N TYR A 132 -17.30 19.26 5.07
CA TYR A 132 -16.88 18.09 4.28
C TYR A 132 -16.35 16.98 5.19
N ALA A 133 -15.49 17.32 6.16
CA ALA A 133 -14.96 16.33 7.10
C ALA A 133 -16.05 15.66 7.94
N THR A 134 -16.93 16.44 8.56
CA THR A 134 -18.05 15.93 9.35
C THR A 134 -18.96 15.05 8.49
N TYR A 135 -19.29 15.49 7.27
CA TYR A 135 -20.08 14.71 6.33
C TYR A 135 -19.41 13.37 6.00
N THR A 136 -18.13 13.36 5.66
CA THR A 136 -17.41 12.13 5.30
C THR A 136 -17.30 11.16 6.48
N TYR A 137 -16.95 11.65 7.68
CA TYR A 137 -16.89 10.79 8.86
C TYR A 137 -18.26 10.23 9.23
N LEU A 138 -19.29 11.06 9.20
CA LEU A 138 -20.66 10.61 9.49
C LEU A 138 -21.14 9.60 8.45
N ALA A 139 -20.84 9.81 7.16
CA ALA A 139 -21.16 8.86 6.11
C ALA A 139 -20.44 7.51 6.31
N LEU A 140 -19.15 7.51 6.65
CA LEU A 140 -18.39 6.29 6.97
C LEU A 140 -19.00 5.55 8.15
N ILE A 141 -19.33 6.26 9.23
CA ILE A 141 -19.96 5.67 10.43
C ILE A 141 -21.32 5.07 10.07
N LEU A 142 -22.16 5.79 9.32
CA LEU A 142 -23.48 5.29 8.92
C LEU A 142 -23.37 4.05 8.03
N ILE A 143 -22.43 4.02 7.08
CA ILE A 143 -22.20 2.85 6.22
C ILE A 143 -21.77 1.63 7.06
N ILE A 144 -20.91 1.82 8.06
CA ILE A 144 -20.46 0.74 8.94
C ILE A 144 -21.60 0.26 9.84
N LEU A 145 -22.32 1.18 10.49
CA LEU A 145 -23.33 0.85 11.51
C LEU A 145 -24.67 0.39 10.95
N VAL A 146 -25.01 0.74 9.70
CA VAL A 146 -26.32 0.42 9.11
C VAL A 146 -26.19 -0.75 8.12
N PRO A 147 -25.78 -0.57 6.84
CA PRO A 147 -25.80 -1.67 5.89
C PRO A 147 -24.78 -2.76 6.26
N ILE A 148 -23.53 -2.41 6.57
CA ILE A 148 -22.48 -3.42 6.84
C ILE A 148 -22.83 -4.25 8.09
N ARG A 149 -23.16 -3.58 9.21
CA ARG A 149 -23.59 -4.27 10.44
C ARG A 149 -24.79 -5.18 10.20
N SER A 150 -25.81 -4.71 9.48
CA SER A 150 -26.99 -5.50 9.17
C SER A 150 -26.67 -6.72 8.30
N THR A 151 -25.81 -6.57 7.29
CA THR A 151 -25.38 -7.67 6.42
C THR A 151 -24.59 -8.71 7.22
N ILE A 152 -23.66 -8.30 8.08
CA ILE A 152 -22.88 -9.23 8.92
C ILE A 152 -23.79 -9.97 9.89
N SER A 153 -24.69 -9.24 10.56
CA SER A 153 -25.67 -9.82 11.49
C SER A 153 -26.48 -10.93 10.82
N HIS A 154 -27.06 -10.66 9.65
CA HIS A 154 -27.96 -11.59 8.98
C HIS A 154 -27.24 -12.75 8.28
N TYR A 155 -26.14 -12.48 7.58
CA TYR A 155 -25.48 -13.52 6.75
C TYR A 155 -24.38 -14.29 7.48
N ALA A 156 -23.67 -13.68 8.44
CA ALA A 156 -22.53 -14.31 9.08
C ALA A 156 -22.81 -14.76 10.52
N LEU A 157 -23.74 -14.10 11.22
CA LEU A 157 -23.96 -14.28 12.66
C LEU A 157 -25.37 -14.76 13.03
N SER A 158 -26.16 -15.22 12.07
CA SER A 158 -27.51 -15.75 12.33
C SER A 158 -28.37 -14.81 13.20
N ASP A 159 -28.45 -13.54 12.81
CA ASP A 159 -29.18 -12.44 13.47
C ASP A 159 -28.64 -12.03 14.86
N HIS A 160 -27.43 -12.48 15.24
CA HIS A 160 -26.76 -11.99 16.44
C HIS A 160 -26.08 -10.63 16.20
N GLU A 161 -26.06 -9.83 17.26
CA GLU A 161 -25.47 -8.49 17.24
C GLU A 161 -23.93 -8.56 17.04
N PRO A 162 -23.37 -7.96 15.97
CA PRO A 162 -21.95 -8.14 15.63
C PRO A 162 -20.94 -7.64 16.67
N PHE A 163 -21.23 -6.55 17.39
CA PHE A 163 -20.28 -6.01 18.37
C PHE A 163 -20.21 -6.88 19.63
N VAL A 164 -21.37 -7.30 20.14
CA VAL A 164 -21.47 -8.24 21.26
C VAL A 164 -20.82 -9.56 20.87
N TRP A 165 -21.11 -10.08 19.68
CA TRP A 165 -20.47 -11.29 19.17
C TRP A 165 -18.94 -11.15 19.10
N ALA A 166 -18.42 -10.02 18.62
CA ALA A 166 -16.97 -9.82 18.53
C ALA A 166 -16.31 -9.79 19.93
N ILE A 167 -16.97 -9.16 20.90
CA ILE A 167 -16.50 -9.12 22.28
C ILE A 167 -16.50 -10.53 22.89
N THR A 168 -17.57 -11.30 22.71
CA THR A 168 -17.64 -12.68 23.23
C THR A 168 -16.66 -13.60 22.50
N TYR A 169 -16.55 -13.50 21.18
CA TYR A 169 -15.62 -14.28 20.35
C TYR A 169 -14.15 -14.15 20.80
N LEU A 170 -13.75 -12.95 21.25
CA LEU A 170 -12.40 -12.67 21.74
C LEU A 170 -12.23 -12.94 23.24
N LEU A 171 -13.21 -12.59 24.07
CA LEU A 171 -13.06 -12.52 25.53
C LEU A 171 -13.73 -13.67 26.28
N ALA A 172 -14.46 -14.58 25.63
CA ALA A 172 -15.16 -15.68 26.31
C ALA A 172 -14.24 -16.61 27.14
N GLY A 173 -12.96 -16.69 26.81
CA GLY A 173 -11.98 -17.49 27.54
C GLY A 173 -11.43 -16.84 28.82
N LEU A 174 -11.72 -15.56 29.06
CA LEU A 174 -11.29 -14.88 30.28
C LEU A 174 -12.17 -15.31 31.45
N PRO A 175 -11.57 -15.72 32.60
CA PRO A 175 -12.35 -16.00 33.79
C PRO A 175 -13.11 -14.74 34.19
N SER A 176 -14.41 -14.89 34.47
CA SER A 176 -15.16 -13.84 35.15
C SER A 176 -14.39 -13.48 36.43
N THR A 177 -14.23 -12.19 36.73
CA THR A 177 -13.36 -11.70 37.84
C THR A 177 -13.60 -12.41 39.19
N LEU A 178 -14.79 -12.96 39.39
CA LEU A 178 -15.20 -13.74 40.57
C LEU A 178 -14.65 -15.18 40.63
N THR A 179 -14.35 -15.82 39.49
CA THR A 179 -13.77 -17.18 39.43
C THR A 179 -12.26 -17.18 39.58
N TYR A 180 -11.57 -16.15 39.08
CA TYR A 180 -10.11 -15.99 39.19
C TYR A 180 -9.63 -15.80 40.65
N ILE A 181 -10.41 -15.10 41.46
CA ILE A 181 -10.12 -14.87 42.90
C ILE A 181 -10.32 -16.15 43.74
N ARG A 182 -11.16 -17.08 43.28
CA ARG A 182 -11.47 -18.33 44.01
C ARG A 182 -10.45 -19.45 43.75
N SER A 183 -9.68 -19.38 42.66
CA SER A 183 -8.78 -20.47 42.21
C SER A 183 -7.29 -20.22 42.44
N THR A 184 -6.90 -19.15 43.16
CA THR A 184 -5.49 -18.76 43.29
C THR A 184 -4.70 -19.62 44.29
N ALA A 185 -4.26 -20.80 43.85
CA ALA A 185 -3.03 -21.42 44.32
C ALA A 185 -2.02 -21.39 43.15
N PRO A 186 -1.11 -20.39 43.10
CA PRO A 186 -0.28 -20.10 41.93
C PRO A 186 0.77 -21.18 41.62
N THR A 187 1.02 -22.12 42.53
CA THR A 187 2.03 -23.18 42.40
C THR A 187 1.54 -24.45 41.71
N ILE A 188 0.23 -24.72 41.69
CA ILE A 188 -0.34 -25.96 41.11
C ILE A 188 -0.53 -25.79 39.59
N ILE A 189 -1.01 -24.63 39.14
CA ILE A 189 -1.25 -24.32 37.72
C ILE A 189 0.05 -24.36 36.92
N LEU A 190 1.15 -23.84 37.48
CA LEU A 190 2.42 -23.78 36.77
C LEU A 190 3.02 -25.18 36.55
N ASN A 191 2.93 -26.07 37.54
CA ASN A 191 3.43 -27.44 37.42
C ASN A 191 2.58 -28.30 36.47
N ASP A 192 1.25 -28.14 36.47
CA ASP A 192 0.38 -28.87 35.54
C ASP A 192 0.54 -28.37 34.09
N VAL A 193 0.73 -27.06 33.89
CA VAL A 193 1.03 -26.46 32.57
C VAL A 193 2.41 -26.90 32.07
N ILE A 194 3.42 -26.95 32.95
CA ILE A 194 4.76 -27.45 32.59
C ILE A 194 4.72 -28.96 32.27
N ALA A 195 3.99 -29.76 33.06
CA ALA A 195 3.84 -31.19 32.81
C ALA A 195 3.10 -31.48 31.48
N THR A 196 2.08 -30.70 31.13
CA THR A 196 1.38 -30.81 29.83
C THR A 196 2.18 -30.24 28.66
N LEU A 197 3.00 -29.20 28.86
CA LEU A 197 3.97 -28.71 27.86
C LEU A 197 5.08 -29.73 27.57
N MET A 198 5.47 -30.52 28.56
CA MET A 198 6.52 -31.56 28.45
C MET A 198 6.03 -32.81 27.71
N SER A 199 4.73 -33.07 27.65
CA SER A 199 4.13 -34.17 26.89
C SER A 199 3.65 -33.67 25.52
N ILE A 200 4.52 -33.57 24.51
CA ILE A 200 4.27 -32.92 23.19
C ILE A 200 2.81 -33.11 22.71
N PRO A 201 1.89 -32.18 23.02
CA PRO A 201 0.56 -32.22 22.43
C PRO A 201 0.71 -31.64 21.03
N SER A 202 -0.05 -32.14 20.07
CA SER A 202 -0.20 -31.43 18.81
C SER A 202 -0.71 -30.00 19.09
N ILE A 203 -0.39 -29.04 18.23
CA ILE A 203 -0.83 -27.64 18.40
C ILE A 203 -2.35 -27.52 18.48
N PRO A 204 -3.16 -28.30 17.73
CA PRO A 204 -4.61 -28.40 17.96
C PRO A 204 -4.98 -28.76 19.40
N SER A 205 -4.33 -29.76 20.00
CA SER A 205 -4.58 -30.14 21.40
C SER A 205 -4.19 -29.03 22.37
N LEU A 206 -3.06 -28.35 22.14
CA LEU A 206 -2.66 -27.20 22.95
C LEU A 206 -3.69 -26.06 22.86
N ARG A 207 -4.23 -25.79 21.67
CA ARG A 207 -5.29 -24.79 21.46
C ARG A 207 -6.56 -25.12 22.24
N LEU A 208 -6.94 -26.40 22.29
CA LEU A 208 -8.10 -26.85 23.08
C LEU A 208 -7.86 -26.68 24.59
N ILE A 209 -6.66 -27.01 25.09
CA ILE A 209 -6.28 -26.83 26.49
C ILE A 209 -6.31 -25.34 26.89
N LEU A 210 -5.77 -24.46 26.04
CA LEU A 210 -5.79 -23.02 26.29
C LEU A 210 -7.19 -22.40 26.17
N SER A 211 -8.17 -23.11 25.62
CA SER A 211 -9.41 -22.58 25.03
C SER A 211 -9.16 -21.78 23.74
N PRO A 212 -10.01 -21.97 22.70
CA PRO A 212 -9.92 -21.20 21.45
C PRO A 212 -9.83 -19.70 21.65
N SER A 213 -10.60 -19.12 22.58
CA SER A 213 -10.59 -17.66 22.82
C SER A 213 -9.25 -17.17 23.38
N ASN A 214 -8.63 -17.87 24.35
CA ASN A 214 -7.34 -17.44 24.87
C ASN A 214 -6.20 -17.69 23.88
N ALA A 215 -6.32 -18.71 23.01
CA ALA A 215 -5.40 -18.88 21.89
C ALA A 215 -5.44 -17.66 20.95
N ARG A 216 -6.62 -17.12 20.64
CA ARG A 216 -6.78 -15.88 19.85
C ARG A 216 -6.13 -14.68 20.55
N LEU A 217 -6.31 -14.53 21.86
CA LEU A 217 -5.63 -13.48 22.65
C LEU A 217 -4.10 -13.62 22.62
N THR A 218 -3.61 -14.86 22.70
CA THR A 218 -2.17 -15.17 22.60
C THR A 218 -1.64 -14.80 21.21
N LEU A 219 -2.41 -15.07 20.14
CA LEU A 219 -2.07 -14.65 18.78
C LEU A 219 -2.04 -13.12 18.65
N ILE A 220 -2.97 -12.39 19.27
CA ILE A 220 -2.97 -10.92 19.29
C ILE A 220 -1.72 -10.40 19.99
N LEU A 221 -1.35 -10.97 21.14
CA LEU A 221 -0.14 -10.59 21.87
C LEU A 221 1.12 -10.87 21.03
N TYR A 222 1.18 -12.02 20.36
CA TYR A 222 2.25 -12.35 19.43
C TYR A 222 2.35 -11.34 18.28
N TYR A 223 1.23 -10.96 17.67
CA TYR A 223 1.20 -9.95 16.62
C TYR A 223 1.67 -8.58 17.11
N ILE A 224 1.24 -8.14 18.29
CA ILE A 224 1.73 -6.89 18.89
C ILE A 224 3.24 -6.97 19.12
N LEU A 225 3.76 -8.08 19.65
CA LEU A 225 5.19 -8.27 19.88
C LEU A 225 5.98 -8.18 18.55
N VAL A 226 5.56 -8.91 17.52
CA VAL A 226 6.21 -8.90 16.19
C VAL A 226 6.16 -7.50 15.59
N LEU A 227 5.05 -6.77 15.72
CA LEU A 227 4.92 -5.40 15.24
C LEU A 227 5.81 -4.42 16.00
N VAL A 228 5.91 -4.55 17.33
CA VAL A 228 6.79 -3.71 18.15
C VAL A 228 8.25 -3.94 17.79
N VAL A 229 8.69 -5.21 17.70
CA VAL A 229 10.05 -5.57 17.31
C VAL A 229 10.34 -5.09 15.87
N GLY A 230 9.40 -5.35 14.95
CA GLY A 230 9.52 -4.95 13.54
C GLY A 230 9.58 -3.44 13.35
N LEU A 231 8.73 -2.68 14.03
CA LEU A 231 8.72 -1.22 13.98
C LEU A 231 10.00 -0.65 14.60
N THR A 232 10.46 -1.21 15.72
CA THR A 232 11.74 -0.83 16.33
C THR A 232 12.90 -1.05 15.36
N ALA A 233 12.94 -2.21 14.69
CA ALA A 233 13.93 -2.49 13.65
C ALA A 233 13.86 -1.49 12.49
N VAL A 234 12.65 -1.14 12.01
CA VAL A 234 12.47 -0.12 10.97
C VAL A 234 13.01 1.23 11.44
N LEU A 235 12.69 1.67 12.65
CA LEU A 235 13.13 2.98 13.15
C LEU A 235 14.66 3.06 13.30
N ILE A 236 15.31 1.98 13.75
CA ILE A 236 16.77 1.90 13.91
C ILE A 236 17.48 1.85 12.55
N LEU A 237 16.97 1.03 11.60
CA LEU A 237 17.64 0.75 10.34
C LEU A 237 17.29 1.76 9.22
N SER A 238 16.12 2.39 9.29
CA SER A 238 15.60 3.35 8.31
C SER A 238 16.58 4.46 7.91
N PRO A 239 17.32 5.14 8.82
CA PRO A 239 18.25 6.20 8.42
C PRO A 239 19.47 5.71 7.64
N THR A 240 19.83 4.42 7.76
CA THR A 240 21.05 3.85 7.17
C THR A 240 20.84 3.07 5.87
N ILE A 241 19.60 2.70 5.55
CA ILE A 241 19.28 1.73 4.50
C ILE A 241 18.44 2.37 3.37
N GLU A 242 18.75 1.98 2.13
CA GLU A 242 17.98 2.32 0.93
C GLU A 242 16.47 2.00 1.06
N VAL A 243 15.64 2.83 0.42
CA VAL A 243 14.17 2.72 0.48
C VAL A 243 13.65 1.34 0.07
N ASP A 244 14.24 0.69 -0.94
CA ASP A 244 13.82 -0.64 -1.38
C ASP A 244 14.07 -1.71 -0.32
N THR A 245 15.22 -1.68 0.34
CA THR A 245 15.55 -2.63 1.40
C THR A 245 14.70 -2.36 2.64
N ARG A 246 14.33 -1.10 2.92
CA ARG A 246 13.34 -0.75 3.96
C ARG A 246 11.97 -1.39 3.68
N ARG A 247 11.51 -1.40 2.42
CA ARG A 247 10.26 -2.08 2.05
C ARG A 247 10.31 -3.58 2.32
N LYS A 248 11.47 -4.21 2.17
CA LYS A 248 11.65 -5.64 2.46
C LYS A 248 11.63 -5.97 3.95
N ILE A 249 11.92 -5.00 4.83
CA ILE A 249 11.69 -5.18 6.27
C ILE A 249 10.20 -5.41 6.54
N PHE A 250 9.30 -4.64 5.91
CA PHE A 250 7.87 -4.88 6.03
C PHE A 250 7.45 -6.25 5.49
N HIS A 251 8.06 -6.72 4.39
CA HIS A 251 7.81 -8.06 3.87
C HIS A 251 8.24 -9.14 4.87
N ALA A 252 9.41 -8.97 5.50
CA ALA A 252 9.89 -9.88 6.55
C ALA A 252 8.96 -9.88 7.78
N ILE A 253 8.49 -8.70 8.23
CA ILE A 253 7.52 -8.59 9.33
C ILE A 253 6.26 -9.40 9.01
N MET A 254 5.74 -9.31 7.77
CA MET A 254 4.57 -10.09 7.35
C MET A 254 4.82 -11.61 7.36
N VAL A 255 6.01 -12.06 6.97
CA VAL A 255 6.39 -13.49 7.06
C VAL A 255 6.40 -13.96 8.52
N PHE A 256 7.07 -13.22 9.41
CA PHE A 256 7.09 -13.57 10.84
C PHE A 256 5.72 -13.49 11.49
N MET A 257 4.88 -12.56 11.05
CA MET A 257 3.54 -12.41 11.57
C MET A 257 2.66 -13.59 11.14
N PHE A 258 2.62 -13.95 9.87
CA PHE A 258 1.61 -14.87 9.34
C PHE A 258 2.06 -16.31 9.11
N LEU A 259 3.30 -16.55 8.69
CA LEU A 259 3.77 -17.92 8.41
C LEU A 259 3.57 -18.87 9.63
N PRO A 260 3.89 -18.47 10.88
CA PRO A 260 3.68 -19.37 12.03
C PRO A 260 2.22 -19.43 12.50
N THR A 261 1.37 -18.44 12.19
CA THR A 261 0.04 -18.31 12.83
C THR A 261 -1.13 -18.74 11.96
N LEU A 262 -1.01 -18.73 10.63
CA LEU A 262 -2.13 -19.02 9.72
C LEU A 262 -2.74 -20.43 9.90
N TYR A 263 -1.99 -21.39 10.44
CA TYR A 263 -2.51 -22.73 10.76
C TYR A 263 -3.14 -22.85 12.15
N ILE A 264 -2.74 -21.98 13.09
CA ILE A 264 -3.14 -22.08 14.50
C ILE A 264 -4.63 -21.78 14.66
N ASP A 265 -5.09 -20.64 14.15
CA ASP A 265 -6.50 -20.28 14.10
C ASP A 265 -6.81 -19.59 12.75
N PRO A 266 -7.11 -20.39 11.71
CA PRO A 266 -7.28 -19.86 10.36
C PRO A 266 -8.49 -18.92 10.23
N CYS A 267 -9.59 -19.20 10.94
CA CYS A 267 -10.80 -18.37 10.93
C CYS A 267 -10.52 -17.00 11.55
N PHE A 268 -9.88 -16.98 12.71
CA PHE A 268 -9.47 -15.74 13.35
C PHE A 268 -8.51 -14.94 12.46
N CYS A 269 -7.53 -15.60 11.84
CA CYS A 269 -6.61 -14.93 10.93
C CYS A 269 -7.33 -14.35 9.70
N ALA A 270 -8.31 -15.06 9.14
CA ALA A 270 -9.09 -14.58 7.98
C ALA A 270 -9.93 -13.35 8.34
N LEU A 271 -10.53 -13.36 9.52
CA LEU A 271 -11.26 -12.23 10.08
C LEU A 271 -10.33 -11.04 10.31
N ALA A 272 -9.20 -11.27 10.99
CA ALA A 272 -8.21 -10.22 11.29
C ALA A 272 -7.66 -9.59 10.00
N LEU A 273 -7.31 -10.38 8.99
CA LEU A 273 -6.85 -9.90 7.68
C LEU A 273 -7.93 -9.04 6.99
N SER A 274 -9.19 -9.47 7.04
CA SER A 274 -10.32 -8.72 6.46
C SER A 274 -10.50 -7.38 7.16
N LEU A 275 -10.48 -7.37 8.51
CA LEU A 275 -10.61 -6.16 9.31
C LEU A 275 -9.46 -5.18 9.06
N VAL A 276 -8.21 -5.67 9.07
CA VAL A 276 -7.04 -4.82 8.80
C VAL A 276 -7.08 -4.26 7.37
N LEU A 277 -7.51 -5.05 6.37
CA LEU A 277 -7.69 -4.54 5.01
C LEU A 277 -8.74 -3.44 4.97
N THR A 278 -9.89 -3.64 5.61
CA THR A 278 -10.94 -2.62 5.71
C THR A 278 -10.41 -1.34 6.37
N LEU A 279 -9.64 -1.46 7.46
CA LEU A 279 -9.00 -0.32 8.11
C LEU A 279 -8.02 0.41 7.17
N PHE A 280 -7.17 -0.32 6.44
CA PHE A 280 -6.26 0.27 5.47
C PHE A 280 -7.03 1.03 4.38
N LEU A 281 -8.11 0.45 3.85
CA LEU A 281 -8.95 1.11 2.84
C LEU A 281 -9.63 2.37 3.39
N ILE A 282 -10.17 2.33 4.62
CA ILE A 282 -10.79 3.51 5.25
C ILE A 282 -9.74 4.62 5.48
N LEU A 283 -8.59 4.28 6.05
CA LEU A 283 -7.49 5.23 6.29
C LEU A 283 -7.01 5.85 4.98
N GLU A 284 -6.94 5.05 3.92
CA GLU A 284 -6.52 5.48 2.60
C GLU A 284 -7.58 6.37 1.91
N ILE A 285 -8.87 6.08 2.07
CA ILE A 285 -9.96 6.97 1.62
C ILE A 285 -9.88 8.33 2.34
N ILE A 286 -9.67 8.32 3.66
CA ILE A 286 -9.51 9.54 4.46
C ILE A 286 -8.27 10.34 4.01
N ARG A 287 -7.16 9.66 3.74
CA ARG A 287 -5.90 10.26 3.27
C ARG A 287 -6.05 10.83 1.86
N ALA A 288 -6.53 10.05 0.90
CA ALA A 288 -6.71 10.47 -0.49
C ALA A 288 -7.76 11.59 -0.62
N GLY A 289 -8.82 11.54 0.19
CA GLY A 289 -9.83 12.61 0.30
C GLY A 289 -9.34 13.86 1.04
N GLN A 290 -8.12 13.86 1.59
CA GLN A 290 -7.55 14.98 2.36
C GLN A 290 -8.46 15.47 3.50
N VAL A 291 -9.18 14.53 4.13
CA VAL A 291 -10.19 14.82 5.15
C VAL A 291 -9.49 15.26 6.45
N PRO A 292 -9.65 16.52 6.92
CA PRO A 292 -9.01 16.96 8.16
C PRO A 292 -9.68 16.36 9.40
N PRO A 293 -8.94 16.13 10.51
CA PRO A 293 -7.49 16.32 10.65
C PRO A 293 -6.66 15.10 10.22
N LEU A 294 -7.29 13.92 10.14
CA LEU A 294 -6.59 12.64 9.97
C LEU A 294 -5.91 12.51 8.61
N GLY A 295 -6.56 12.91 7.52
CA GLY A 295 -6.00 12.78 6.17
C GLY A 295 -4.67 13.52 6.01
N THR A 296 -4.55 14.71 6.61
CA THR A 296 -3.28 15.45 6.63
C THR A 296 -2.22 14.81 7.54
N ALA A 297 -2.62 14.25 8.68
CA ALA A 297 -1.68 13.59 9.59
C ALA A 297 -1.13 12.29 8.97
N ILE A 298 -2.02 11.45 8.42
CA ILE A 298 -1.68 10.22 7.72
C ILE A 298 -0.80 10.51 6.50
N GLY A 299 -1.17 11.52 5.69
CA GLY A 299 -0.38 11.90 4.51
C GLY A 299 1.06 12.26 4.86
N ARG A 300 1.29 12.99 5.96
CA ARG A 300 2.64 13.31 6.46
C ARG A 300 3.39 12.08 6.97
N PHE A 301 2.70 11.18 7.67
CA PHE A 301 3.30 9.95 8.20
C PHE A 301 3.71 8.97 7.08
N VAL A 302 2.89 8.85 6.04
CA VAL A 302 3.10 7.91 4.93
C VAL A 302 4.13 8.44 3.91
N ALA A 303 4.28 9.75 3.76
CA ALA A 303 5.15 10.37 2.75
C ALA A 303 6.59 9.80 2.65
N PRO A 304 7.31 9.49 3.74
CA PRO A 304 8.67 8.93 3.68
C PRO A 304 8.75 7.50 3.11
N TYR A 305 7.61 6.81 3.00
CA TYR A 305 7.52 5.40 2.58
C TYR A 305 6.93 5.22 1.17
N VAL A 306 6.47 6.31 0.56
CA VAL A 306 5.86 6.34 -0.78
C VAL A 306 6.93 6.35 -1.86
N ASP A 307 6.72 5.53 -2.89
CA ASP A 307 7.56 5.50 -4.08
C ASP A 307 7.03 6.33 -5.24
N GLY A 308 7.86 6.57 -6.26
CA GLY A 308 7.41 7.10 -7.56
C GLY A 308 6.33 6.26 -8.25
N ARG A 309 6.17 4.99 -7.87
CA ARG A 309 5.07 4.12 -8.31
C ARG A 309 3.73 4.50 -7.70
N ASP A 310 3.72 4.90 -6.43
CA ASP A 310 2.50 5.27 -5.70
C ASP A 310 2.03 6.70 -6.03
N LEU A 311 2.93 7.54 -6.56
CA LEU A 311 2.62 8.92 -6.94
C LEU A 311 1.85 9.05 -8.28
N ARG A 312 1.62 7.94 -8.99
CA ARG A 312 0.89 7.94 -10.27
C ARG A 312 -0.62 8.10 -10.12
N GLY A 313 -1.15 7.88 -8.90
CA GLY A 313 -2.57 7.99 -8.59
C GLY A 313 -2.82 8.71 -7.26
N PRO A 314 -4.08 9.04 -6.95
CA PRO A 314 -4.44 9.67 -5.68
C PRO A 314 -4.27 8.72 -4.48
N MET A 315 -4.29 7.41 -4.72
CA MET A 315 -4.19 6.35 -3.71
C MET A 315 -2.76 5.77 -3.67
N VAL A 316 -2.21 5.63 -2.47
CA VAL A 316 -0.96 4.91 -2.21
C VAL A 316 -1.33 3.44 -2.06
N VAL A 317 -1.03 2.63 -3.07
CA VAL A 317 -1.54 1.26 -3.15
C VAL A 317 -0.57 0.20 -2.64
N SER A 318 0.73 0.52 -2.51
CA SER A 318 1.76 -0.47 -2.16
C SER A 318 1.48 -1.23 -0.85
N HIS A 319 1.05 -0.54 0.21
CA HIS A 319 0.76 -1.16 1.51
C HIS A 319 -0.51 -2.03 1.48
N VAL A 320 -1.51 -1.64 0.69
CA VAL A 320 -2.73 -2.42 0.46
C VAL A 320 -2.41 -3.68 -0.36
N PHE A 321 -1.60 -3.57 -1.41
CA PHE A 321 -1.23 -4.69 -2.26
C PHE A 321 -0.34 -5.72 -1.56
N LEU A 322 0.55 -5.28 -0.66
CA LEU A 322 1.31 -6.20 0.20
C LEU A 322 0.37 -7.07 1.04
N LEU A 323 -0.64 -6.46 1.67
CA LEU A 323 -1.61 -7.16 2.50
C LEU A 323 -2.50 -8.10 1.66
N ILE A 324 -3.06 -7.59 0.55
CA ILE A 324 -3.92 -8.35 -0.36
C ILE A 324 -3.17 -9.54 -0.97
N GLY A 325 -1.90 -9.36 -1.35
CA GLY A 325 -1.06 -10.44 -1.90
C GLY A 325 -0.87 -11.60 -0.93
N CYS A 326 -0.82 -11.32 0.37
CA CYS A 326 -0.81 -12.36 1.40
C CYS A 326 -2.22 -12.95 1.63
N ALA A 327 -3.24 -12.09 1.66
CA ALA A 327 -4.59 -12.45 2.09
C ALA A 327 -5.41 -13.23 1.04
N ILE A 328 -5.32 -12.90 -0.25
CA ILE A 328 -6.14 -13.56 -1.29
C ILE A 328 -5.87 -15.07 -1.34
N PRO A 329 -4.61 -15.55 -1.50
CA PRO A 329 -4.31 -16.99 -1.47
C PRO A 329 -4.85 -17.69 -0.21
N PHE A 330 -4.75 -17.02 0.93
CA PHE A 330 -5.24 -17.55 2.19
C PHE A 330 -6.77 -17.65 2.19
N TRP A 331 -7.51 -16.60 1.81
CA TRP A 331 -8.97 -16.63 1.72
C TRP A 331 -9.49 -17.65 0.70
N LEU A 332 -8.82 -17.79 -0.44
CA LEU A 332 -9.17 -18.80 -1.44
C LEU A 332 -8.98 -20.22 -0.89
N SER A 333 -7.92 -20.46 -0.11
CA SER A 333 -7.72 -21.73 0.60
C SER A 333 -8.81 -21.97 1.65
N MET A 334 -9.14 -20.94 2.43
CA MET A 334 -10.21 -20.99 3.44
C MET A 334 -11.60 -21.23 2.86
N GLY A 335 -11.84 -20.80 1.62
CA GLY A 335 -13.08 -21.06 0.89
C GLY A 335 -13.21 -22.51 0.39
N ALA A 336 -12.13 -23.29 0.40
CA ALA A 336 -12.12 -24.68 -0.04
C ALA A 336 -12.40 -25.70 1.07
N PHE A 337 -12.51 -25.25 2.34
CA PHE A 337 -12.72 -26.11 3.49
C PHE A 337 -14.13 -25.96 4.08
N ASP A 338 -14.70 -27.08 4.50
CA ASP A 338 -15.96 -27.12 5.23
C ASP A 338 -15.80 -26.48 6.63
N ARG A 339 -16.89 -25.88 7.11
CA ARG A 339 -16.95 -25.22 8.41
C ARG A 339 -17.52 -26.14 9.46
N ALA A 340 -17.02 -26.00 10.68
CA ALA A 340 -17.47 -26.70 11.87
C ALA A 340 -17.80 -25.69 12.99
N GLY A 341 -18.27 -26.22 14.12
CA GLY A 341 -18.71 -25.47 15.28
C GLY A 341 -20.19 -25.73 15.58
N GLU A 342 -20.56 -25.63 16.85
CA GLU A 342 -21.94 -25.80 17.32
C GLU A 342 -22.44 -24.51 17.99
N GLY A 343 -23.76 -24.29 17.94
CA GLY A 343 -24.40 -23.13 18.57
C GLY A 343 -23.86 -21.78 18.05
N TRP A 344 -23.43 -20.92 18.97
CA TRP A 344 -22.96 -19.55 18.66
C TRP A 344 -21.58 -19.50 17.99
N GLU A 345 -20.85 -20.62 17.96
CA GLU A 345 -19.56 -20.78 17.27
C GLU A 345 -19.70 -21.48 15.90
N SER A 346 -20.93 -21.79 15.49
CA SER A 346 -21.22 -22.42 14.20
C SER A 346 -20.60 -21.62 13.04
N GLY A 347 -19.76 -22.28 12.24
CA GLY A 347 -19.12 -21.67 11.08
C GLY A 347 -17.74 -21.05 11.35
N TRP A 348 -17.33 -20.95 12.63
CA TRP A 348 -16.10 -20.26 13.04
C TRP A 348 -14.92 -21.18 13.32
N GLU A 349 -15.04 -22.47 12.99
CA GLU A 349 -13.96 -23.47 13.01
C GLU A 349 -13.88 -24.22 11.67
N LEU A 350 -12.73 -24.84 11.37
CA LEU A 350 -12.58 -25.70 10.19
C LEU A 350 -12.91 -27.15 10.56
N ALA A 351 -13.63 -27.85 9.67
CA ALA A 351 -13.94 -29.26 9.89
C ALA A 351 -12.68 -30.15 9.82
N GLY A 352 -12.48 -30.98 10.84
CA GLY A 352 -11.42 -31.99 10.88
C GLY A 352 -10.00 -31.45 10.99
N ASP A 353 -9.80 -30.21 11.44
CA ASP A 353 -8.47 -29.58 11.56
C ASP A 353 -7.60 -29.66 10.28
N LYS A 354 -8.27 -29.73 9.13
CA LYS A 354 -7.64 -29.82 7.82
C LYS A 354 -6.87 -28.53 7.51
N ARG A 355 -5.63 -28.69 7.05
CA ARG A 355 -4.75 -27.61 6.60
C ARG A 355 -4.08 -28.00 5.29
N GLU A 356 -3.66 -27.00 4.53
CA GLU A 356 -2.88 -27.21 3.31
C GLU A 356 -1.73 -26.20 3.20
N THR A 357 -0.67 -26.55 2.48
CA THR A 357 0.47 -25.64 2.28
C THR A 357 0.09 -24.40 1.46
N ALA A 358 -0.90 -24.53 0.56
CA ALA A 358 -1.40 -23.41 -0.22
C ALA A 358 -1.89 -22.23 0.63
N MET A 359 -2.31 -22.45 1.88
CA MET A 359 -2.75 -21.37 2.81
C MET A 359 -1.64 -20.34 3.07
N VAL A 360 -0.37 -20.74 3.10
CA VAL A 360 0.77 -19.84 3.33
C VAL A 360 1.42 -19.33 2.04
N SER A 361 0.96 -19.79 0.87
CA SER A 361 1.59 -19.48 -0.42
C SER A 361 1.67 -17.98 -0.70
N GLY A 362 0.66 -17.19 -0.32
CA GLY A 362 0.67 -15.74 -0.49
C GLY A 362 1.78 -15.05 0.31
N VAL A 363 1.91 -15.44 1.58
CA VAL A 363 2.94 -14.94 2.49
C VAL A 363 4.34 -15.33 1.99
N VAL A 364 4.52 -16.57 1.53
CA VAL A 364 5.79 -17.04 0.98
C VAL A 364 6.13 -16.31 -0.33
N CYS A 365 5.16 -16.15 -1.23
CA CYS A 365 5.34 -15.50 -2.52
C CYS A 365 5.78 -14.04 -2.36
N VAL A 366 4.98 -13.24 -1.67
CA VAL A 366 5.26 -11.81 -1.48
C VAL A 366 6.40 -11.63 -0.49
N GLY A 367 6.30 -12.28 0.66
CA GLY A 367 7.23 -12.07 1.78
C GLY A 367 8.64 -12.57 1.53
N MET A 368 8.78 -13.78 0.95
CA MET A 368 10.09 -14.41 0.72
C MET A 368 10.52 -14.33 -0.75
N GLY A 369 9.64 -14.69 -1.68
CA GLY A 369 9.91 -14.72 -3.12
C GLY A 369 10.30 -13.34 -3.66
N ASP A 370 9.40 -12.36 -3.60
CA ASP A 370 9.65 -10.99 -4.09
C ASP A 370 10.81 -10.31 -3.34
N ALA A 371 10.99 -10.61 -2.06
CA ALA A 371 12.16 -10.15 -1.31
C ALA A 371 13.47 -10.72 -1.87
N ALA A 372 13.56 -12.04 -2.07
CA ALA A 372 14.74 -12.69 -2.61
C ALA A 372 15.04 -12.23 -4.05
N ALA A 373 14.01 -12.16 -4.90
CA ALA A 373 14.14 -11.73 -6.30
C ALA A 373 14.74 -10.34 -6.42
N SER A 374 14.26 -9.39 -5.61
CA SER A 374 14.72 -8.01 -5.64
C SER A 374 16.08 -7.80 -4.96
N LEU A 375 16.40 -8.53 -3.89
CA LEU A 375 17.70 -8.42 -3.22
C LEU A 375 18.83 -9.04 -4.06
N ILE A 376 18.60 -10.25 -4.56
CA ILE A 376 19.57 -10.99 -5.37
C ILE A 376 19.61 -10.43 -6.80
N GLY A 377 18.45 -10.12 -7.40
CA GLY A 377 18.38 -9.55 -8.74
C GLY A 377 19.05 -8.17 -8.86
N ARG A 378 19.06 -7.37 -7.79
CA ARG A 378 19.82 -6.10 -7.77
C ARG A 378 21.33 -6.32 -7.66
N ARG A 379 21.77 -7.23 -6.78
CA ARG A 379 23.20 -7.47 -6.53
C ARG A 379 23.88 -8.30 -7.62
N PHE A 380 23.18 -9.30 -8.17
CA PHE A 380 23.74 -10.32 -9.05
C PHE A 380 23.00 -10.48 -10.39
N GLY A 381 21.90 -9.75 -10.61
CA GLY A 381 21.04 -9.91 -11.79
C GLY A 381 21.61 -9.30 -13.07
N ARG A 382 22.66 -9.93 -13.60
CA ARG A 382 23.37 -9.55 -14.83
C ARG A 382 22.60 -9.95 -16.09
N ARG A 383 21.98 -11.14 -16.09
CA ARG A 383 21.25 -11.65 -17.26
C ARG A 383 19.79 -11.26 -17.14
N LYS A 384 19.36 -10.35 -18.01
CA LYS A 384 17.95 -9.92 -18.06
C LYS A 384 17.15 -10.86 -18.95
N TRP A 385 15.87 -11.03 -18.60
CA TRP A 385 14.94 -11.67 -19.51
C TRP A 385 14.82 -10.87 -20.81
N PRO A 386 14.55 -11.52 -21.96
CA PRO A 386 14.51 -10.86 -23.26
C PRO A 386 13.27 -9.99 -23.47
N TRP A 387 12.27 -10.08 -22.59
CA TRP A 387 11.07 -9.26 -22.63
C TRP A 387 11.21 -7.93 -21.89
N ILE A 388 10.32 -7.01 -22.24
CA ILE A 388 10.16 -5.71 -21.58
C ILE A 388 9.91 -5.99 -20.09
N GLY A 389 10.59 -5.30 -19.16
CA GLY A 389 10.36 -5.48 -17.72
C GLY A 389 11.61 -5.48 -16.83
N GLY A 390 12.80 -5.67 -17.39
CA GLY A 390 14.07 -5.49 -16.66
C GLY A 390 14.34 -6.48 -15.52
N LYS A 391 13.51 -7.52 -15.36
CA LYS A 391 13.69 -8.61 -14.41
C LYS A 391 14.87 -9.49 -14.85
N SER A 392 15.63 -10.03 -13.89
CA SER A 392 16.83 -10.86 -14.15
C SER A 392 16.57 -12.34 -13.94
N LEU A 393 17.24 -13.19 -14.73
CA LEU A 393 17.25 -14.65 -14.55
C LEU A 393 17.72 -15.04 -13.14
N GLU A 394 18.79 -14.41 -12.64
CA GLU A 394 19.30 -14.69 -11.29
C GLU A 394 18.29 -14.33 -10.19
N GLY A 395 17.53 -13.25 -10.40
CA GLY A 395 16.42 -12.85 -9.52
C GLY A 395 15.26 -13.85 -9.57
N SER A 396 14.87 -14.33 -10.75
CA SER A 396 13.82 -15.35 -10.89
C SER A 396 14.22 -16.70 -10.27
N ALA A 397 15.50 -17.09 -10.40
CA ALA A 397 16.01 -18.29 -9.74
C ALA A 397 16.01 -18.14 -8.20
N ALA A 398 16.38 -16.96 -7.69
CA ALA A 398 16.29 -16.64 -6.28
C ALA A 398 14.85 -16.66 -5.74
N PHE A 399 13.91 -16.13 -6.52
CA PHE A 399 12.48 -16.21 -6.22
C PHE A 399 12.03 -17.67 -6.07
N ALA A 400 12.31 -18.50 -7.08
CA ALA A 400 11.88 -19.89 -7.10
C ALA A 400 12.47 -20.69 -5.91
N GLY A 401 13.75 -20.47 -5.60
CA GLY A 401 14.39 -21.07 -4.44
C GLY A 401 13.80 -20.61 -3.12
N ALA A 402 13.54 -19.30 -2.94
CA ALA A 402 12.92 -18.77 -1.73
C ALA A 402 11.50 -19.30 -1.54
N VAL A 403 10.73 -19.46 -2.62
CA VAL A 403 9.39 -20.06 -2.58
C VAL A 403 9.48 -21.54 -2.20
N ALA A 404 10.38 -22.30 -2.81
CA ALA A 404 10.56 -23.72 -2.47
C ALA A 404 10.90 -23.89 -0.98
N VAL A 405 11.84 -23.10 -0.46
CA VAL A 405 12.21 -23.10 0.96
C VAL A 405 11.02 -22.69 1.83
N GLY A 406 10.32 -21.59 1.49
CA GLY A 406 9.20 -21.10 2.28
C GLY A 406 8.03 -22.08 2.35
N LEU A 407 7.68 -22.73 1.23
CA LEU A 407 6.65 -23.76 1.20
C LEU A 407 7.09 -25.02 1.96
N SER A 408 8.37 -25.41 1.89
CA SER A 408 8.91 -26.51 2.70
C SER A 408 8.87 -26.21 4.20
N LEU A 409 9.17 -24.97 4.60
CA LEU A 409 9.01 -24.53 5.99
C LEU A 409 7.54 -24.55 6.43
N GLY A 410 6.62 -24.11 5.56
CA GLY A 410 5.18 -24.21 5.78
C GLY A 410 4.71 -25.66 5.97
N LYS A 411 5.13 -26.57 5.09
CA LYS A 411 4.83 -28.01 5.19
C LYS A 411 5.42 -28.63 6.46
N LEU A 412 6.65 -28.24 6.82
CA LEU A 412 7.30 -28.71 8.03
C LEU A 412 6.53 -28.23 9.26
N TRP A 413 6.13 -26.96 9.29
CA TRP A 413 5.32 -26.41 10.36
C TRP A 413 3.96 -27.10 10.48
N LEU A 414 3.29 -27.35 9.35
CA LEU A 414 2.03 -28.07 9.30
C LEU A 414 2.16 -29.48 9.94
N ARG A 415 3.22 -30.21 9.60
CA ARG A 415 3.48 -31.55 10.16
C ARG A 415 3.88 -31.52 11.63
N LEU A 416 4.82 -30.66 12.00
CA LEU A 416 5.30 -30.54 13.38
C LEU A 416 4.19 -30.07 14.32
N GLY A 417 3.28 -29.23 13.83
CA GLY A 417 2.12 -28.82 14.60
C GLY A 417 1.01 -29.86 14.71
N GLY A 418 1.08 -30.95 13.94
CA GLY A 418 0.15 -32.07 14.04
C GLY A 418 -1.25 -31.80 13.50
N TRP A 419 -1.38 -30.91 12.50
CA TRP A 419 -2.65 -30.71 11.78
C TRP A 419 -2.86 -31.78 10.69
N GLU A 420 -4.11 -32.01 10.28
CA GLU A 420 -4.43 -32.93 9.20
C GLU A 420 -4.06 -32.29 7.85
N ASP A 421 -3.01 -32.81 7.22
CA ASP A 421 -2.53 -32.36 5.92
C ASP A 421 -3.39 -32.97 4.80
N VAL A 422 -4.11 -32.13 4.06
CA VAL A 422 -5.00 -32.58 2.98
C VAL A 422 -4.24 -33.27 1.85
N ASN A 423 -2.95 -32.93 1.70
CA ASN A 423 -2.05 -33.54 0.71
C ASN A 423 -1.04 -34.47 1.39
N ALA A 424 -1.39 -35.09 2.52
CA ALA A 424 -0.56 -36.10 3.18
C ALA A 424 -0.33 -37.31 2.25
N GLY A 425 0.93 -37.65 2.01
CA GLY A 425 1.34 -38.92 1.44
C GLY A 425 1.70 -39.95 2.51
N GLN A 426 2.40 -41.01 2.08
CA GLN A 426 2.80 -42.13 2.95
C GLN A 426 3.94 -41.80 3.93
N GLY A 427 4.42 -40.54 3.98
CA GLY A 427 5.56 -40.14 4.79
C GLY A 427 6.92 -40.41 4.13
N GLY A 428 7.99 -40.00 4.82
CA GLY A 428 9.36 -40.35 4.47
C GLY A 428 10.09 -39.41 3.50
N VAL A 429 11.32 -39.80 3.15
CA VAL A 429 12.25 -38.97 2.36
C VAL A 429 11.76 -38.75 0.94
N ILE A 430 11.14 -39.77 0.33
CA ILE A 430 10.63 -39.70 -1.05
C ILE A 430 9.50 -38.66 -1.15
N GLU A 431 8.58 -38.65 -0.18
CA GLU A 431 7.52 -37.67 -0.14
C GLU A 431 8.06 -36.24 0.01
N TRP A 432 9.04 -36.04 0.90
CA TRP A 432 9.71 -34.76 1.03
C TRP A 432 10.43 -34.32 -0.25
N ALA A 433 11.14 -35.23 -0.92
CA ALA A 433 11.83 -34.93 -2.18
C ALA A 433 10.83 -34.55 -3.29
N THR A 434 9.72 -35.29 -3.41
CA THR A 434 8.66 -34.98 -4.37
C THR A 434 7.97 -33.66 -4.05
N PHE A 435 7.70 -33.38 -2.77
CA PHE A 435 7.17 -32.09 -2.33
C PHE A 435 8.09 -30.93 -2.69
N VAL A 436 9.39 -31.03 -2.38
CA VAL A 436 10.38 -29.99 -2.72
C VAL A 436 10.46 -29.79 -4.23
N GLY A 437 10.48 -30.87 -5.01
CA GLY A 437 10.47 -30.79 -6.48
C GLY A 437 9.23 -30.08 -7.04
N LYS A 438 8.05 -30.37 -6.48
CA LYS A 438 6.80 -29.68 -6.84
C LYS A 438 6.80 -28.22 -6.39
N ALA A 439 7.28 -27.92 -5.19
CA ALA A 439 7.39 -26.56 -4.67
C ALA A 439 8.36 -25.71 -5.50
N TRP A 440 9.47 -26.30 -5.95
CA TRP A 440 10.38 -25.68 -6.90
C TRP A 440 9.69 -25.40 -8.25
N ALA A 441 8.96 -26.38 -8.81
CA ALA A 441 8.21 -26.18 -10.05
C ALA A 441 7.15 -25.06 -9.92
N ALA A 442 6.42 -25.01 -8.79
CA ALA A 442 5.48 -23.93 -8.48
C ALA A 442 6.19 -22.57 -8.40
N GLY A 443 7.33 -22.51 -7.70
CA GLY A 443 8.17 -21.32 -7.60
C GLY A 443 8.70 -20.84 -8.95
N CYS A 444 9.14 -21.76 -9.82
CA CYS A 444 9.52 -21.45 -11.19
C CYS A 444 8.36 -20.85 -11.98
N GLY A 445 7.17 -21.47 -11.93
CA GLY A 445 5.97 -20.97 -12.61
C GLY A 445 5.56 -19.57 -12.13
N ALA A 446 5.58 -19.32 -10.82
CA ALA A 446 5.30 -18.01 -10.26
C ALA A 446 6.38 -16.97 -10.63
N SER A 447 7.67 -17.32 -10.59
CA SER A 447 8.76 -16.43 -11.00
C SER A 447 8.71 -16.09 -12.50
N PHE A 448 8.25 -17.03 -13.32
CA PHE A 448 8.04 -16.83 -14.75
C PHE A 448 6.87 -15.89 -14.98
N MET A 449 5.76 -16.06 -14.26
CA MET A 449 4.64 -15.12 -14.29
C MET A 449 5.08 -13.70 -13.89
N GLU A 450 5.86 -13.55 -12.82
CA GLU A 450 6.44 -12.26 -12.41
C GLU A 450 7.30 -11.63 -13.51
N ALA A 451 8.07 -12.44 -14.23
CA ALA A 451 8.92 -11.96 -15.30
C ALA A 451 8.11 -11.47 -16.51
N VAL A 452 7.06 -12.20 -16.91
CA VAL A 452 6.25 -11.92 -18.11
C VAL A 452 5.23 -10.80 -17.89
N LEU A 453 4.73 -10.66 -16.67
CA LEU A 453 3.66 -9.72 -16.34
C LEU A 453 4.19 -8.29 -16.21
N THR A 454 4.02 -7.47 -17.24
CA THR A 454 4.59 -6.11 -17.33
C THR A 454 3.62 -4.97 -16.99
N GLY A 455 2.31 -5.25 -16.93
CA GLY A 455 1.26 -4.23 -16.78
C GLY A 455 0.39 -4.36 -15.52
N ALA A 456 0.49 -5.47 -14.80
CA ALA A 456 -0.28 -5.71 -13.58
C ALA A 456 0.63 -5.75 -12.35
N ASN A 457 0.06 -5.56 -11.16
CA ASN A 457 0.84 -5.50 -9.93
C ASN A 457 1.31 -6.91 -9.52
N ASP A 458 2.62 -7.10 -9.48
CA ASP A 458 3.28 -8.37 -9.15
C ASP A 458 2.93 -8.85 -7.74
N ASN A 459 2.76 -7.94 -6.77
CA ASN A 459 2.37 -8.29 -5.40
C ASN A 459 0.93 -8.81 -5.27
N VAL A 460 0.09 -8.70 -6.30
CA VAL A 460 -1.29 -9.22 -6.26
C VAL A 460 -1.45 -10.45 -7.16
N VAL A 461 -0.95 -10.38 -8.39
CA VAL A 461 -1.20 -11.44 -9.39
C VAL A 461 -0.31 -12.66 -9.17
N VAL A 462 0.97 -12.46 -8.86
CA VAL A 462 1.94 -13.57 -8.72
C VAL A 462 1.59 -14.49 -7.54
N PRO A 463 1.16 -13.99 -6.36
CA PRO A 463 0.68 -14.83 -5.26
C PRO A 463 -0.52 -15.70 -5.62
N VAL A 464 -1.48 -15.17 -6.38
CA VAL A 464 -2.64 -15.94 -6.85
C VAL A 464 -2.21 -17.02 -7.84
N ALA A 465 -1.29 -16.70 -8.75
CA ALA A 465 -0.72 -17.70 -9.65
C ALA A 465 0.03 -18.80 -8.88
N LEU A 466 0.82 -18.45 -7.87
CA LEU A 466 1.49 -19.43 -7.02
C LEU A 466 0.48 -20.32 -6.28
N TRP A 467 -0.59 -19.74 -5.73
CA TRP A 467 -1.66 -20.49 -5.07
C TRP A 467 -2.30 -21.51 -6.02
N LEU A 468 -2.65 -21.11 -7.25
CA LEU A 468 -3.19 -22.01 -8.28
C LEU A 468 -2.22 -23.16 -8.59
N LEU A 469 -0.91 -22.85 -8.70
CA LEU A 469 0.12 -23.88 -8.91
C LEU A 469 0.25 -24.82 -7.71
N CYS A 470 0.20 -24.31 -6.48
CA CYS A 470 0.23 -25.15 -5.27
C CYS A 470 -0.96 -26.11 -5.23
N ARG A 471 -2.17 -25.60 -5.51
CA ARG A 471 -3.40 -26.39 -5.58
C ARG A 471 -3.34 -27.42 -6.72
N GLY A 472 -2.89 -27.02 -7.91
CA GLY A 472 -2.76 -27.90 -9.07
C GLY A 472 -1.73 -29.02 -8.87
N LEU A 473 -0.61 -28.73 -8.21
CA LEU A 473 0.44 -29.71 -7.92
C LEU A 473 0.17 -30.53 -6.66
N ARG A 474 -0.90 -30.21 -5.91
CA ARG A 474 -1.30 -30.84 -4.65
C ARG A 474 -0.17 -30.78 -3.61
N ILE A 475 0.31 -29.55 -3.32
CA ILE A 475 1.33 -29.29 -2.30
C ILE A 475 0.81 -28.42 -1.16
#